data_AF-A0A0C2F376-F1
#
_entry.id   AF-A0A0C2F376-F1
#
_cell.length_a   1.000
_cell.length_b   1.000
_cell.length_c   1.000
_cell.angle_alpha   90.00
_cell.angle_beta   90.00
_cell.angle_gamma   90.00
#
_symmetry.space_group_name_H-M   'P 1'
#
loop_
_entity.id
_entity.type
_entity.pdbx_description
1 polymer ?
#
loop_
_entity_poly.entity_id
_entity_poly.type
_entity_poly.pdbx_seq_one_letter_code
_entity_poly.pdbx_strand_id
1 'polypeptide(L)'
;MKDDDTRRLLNAKLTTDRQRRASLIELLYPTIYKFSCLLDLRFFPFDVQVCTMTFSSWTYDQKGIDYFPYSEKIGTSNYLENEGWYILKTK
;
A
#
# COMPACT_ATOMS: atom_id res chain seq x y z
N MET A 1 -11.21 27.07 4.15
CA MET A 1 -10.80 25.66 3.94
C MET A 1 -11.15 24.90 5.21
N LYS A 2 -11.85 23.77 5.13
CA LYS A 2 -12.25 23.05 6.36
C LYS A 2 -11.00 22.38 6.96
N ASP A 3 -10.93 22.33 8.29
CA ASP A 3 -9.77 21.81 9.03
C ASP A 3 -9.36 20.39 8.57
N ASP A 4 -10.34 19.54 8.22
CA ASP A 4 -10.11 18.19 7.70
C ASP A 4 -9.33 18.16 6.37
N ASP A 5 -9.58 19.12 5.47
CA ASP A 5 -8.88 19.19 4.18
C ASP A 5 -7.40 19.59 4.38
N THR A 6 -7.13 20.44 5.37
CA THR A 6 -5.76 20.87 5.72
C THR A 6 -4.98 19.74 6.37
N ARG A 7 -5.63 18.88 7.19
CA ARG A 7 -4.99 17.73 7.84
C ARG A 7 -4.50 16.69 6.84
N ARG A 8 -5.18 16.53 5.70
CA ARG A 8 -4.72 15.61 4.64
C ARG A 8 -3.37 16.03 4.09
N LEU A 9 -3.15 17.34 3.91
CA LEU A 9 -1.90 17.87 3.35
C LEU A 9 -0.68 17.66 4.26
N LEU A 10 -0.85 17.32 5.55
CA LEU A 10 0.27 17.06 6.47
C LEU A 10 1.16 15.89 6.05
N ASN A 11 0.61 14.92 5.32
CA ASN A 11 1.32 13.73 4.86
C ASN A 11 1.76 13.82 3.39
N ALA A 12 1.62 14.99 2.76
CA ALA A 12 2.07 15.22 1.40
C ALA A 12 3.48 15.81 1.39
N LYS A 13 4.41 15.14 0.71
CA LYS A 13 5.77 15.64 0.46
C LYS A 13 5.89 16.04 -1.00
N LEU A 14 6.26 17.30 -1.24
CA LEU A 14 6.43 17.84 -2.59
C LEU A 14 7.91 18.04 -2.88
N THR A 15 8.38 17.51 -4.00
CA THR A 15 9.74 17.71 -4.49
C THR A 15 9.68 18.33 -5.88
N THR A 16 10.11 19.58 -6.02
CA THR A 16 10.09 20.29 -7.30
C THR A 16 11.33 19.97 -8.13
N ASP A 17 11.14 19.43 -9.34
CA ASP A 17 12.17 19.25 -10.35
C ASP A 17 12.10 20.40 -11.36
N ARG A 18 13.05 21.34 -11.25
CA ARG A 18 13.13 22.51 -12.14
C ARG A 18 13.52 22.15 -13.57
N GLN A 19 14.27 21.07 -13.78
CA GLN A 19 14.69 20.68 -15.14
C GLN A 19 13.52 20.08 -15.92
N ARG A 20 12.73 19.22 -15.27
CA ARG A 20 11.53 18.62 -15.87
C ARG A 20 10.31 19.55 -15.86
N ARG A 21 10.42 20.73 -15.21
CA ARG A 21 9.30 21.65 -14.93
C ARG A 21 8.11 20.91 -14.32
N ALA A 22 8.41 19.99 -13.40
CA ALA A 22 7.43 19.10 -12.80
C ALA A 22 7.65 19.03 -11.28
N SER A 23 6.62 18.58 -10.56
CA SER A 23 6.72 18.32 -9.13
C SER A 23 6.37 16.86 -8.87
N LEU A 24 7.23 16.17 -8.14
CA LEU A 24 6.94 14.86 -7.58
C LEU A 24 6.14 15.05 -6.29
N ILE A 25 4.99 14.40 -6.22
CA ILE A 25 4.12 14.40 -5.05
C ILE A 25 4.16 13.00 -4.44
N GLU A 26 4.61 12.90 -3.20
CA GLU A 26 4.60 11.67 -2.41
C GLU A 26 3.53 11.80 -1.33
N LEU A 27 2.61 10.83 -1.28
CA LEU A 27 1.51 10.80 -0.32
C LEU A 27 1.76 9.69 0.71
N LEU A 28 2.13 10.07 1.93
CA LEU A 28 2.60 9.16 2.99
C LEU A 28 1.55 8.99 4.08
N TYR A 29 0.37 8.48 3.72
CA TYR A 29 -0.73 8.30 4.67
C TYR A 29 -0.63 6.95 5.41
N PRO A 30 -0.46 6.95 6.74
CA PRO A 30 -0.60 5.71 7.52
C PRO A 30 -2.07 5.29 7.53
N THR A 31 -2.33 4.02 7.27
CA THR A 31 -3.69 3.49 7.25
C THR A 31 -3.74 2.03 7.62
N ILE A 32 -4.89 1.60 8.14
CA ILE A 32 -5.17 0.21 8.51
C ILE A 32 -6.07 -0.37 7.43
N TYR A 33 -5.54 -1.30 6.64
CA TYR A 33 -6.32 -2.02 5.65
C TYR A 33 -6.90 -3.30 6.24
N LYS A 34 -8.21 -3.51 6.04
CA LYS A 34 -8.89 -4.77 6.32
C LYS A 34 -9.36 -5.35 4.98
N PHE A 35 -8.96 -6.58 4.69
CA PHE A 35 -9.31 -7.26 3.45
C PHE A 35 -9.70 -8.71 3.75
N SER A 36 -10.47 -9.31 2.83
CA SER A 36 -10.86 -10.71 2.93
C SER A 36 -9.80 -11.58 2.27
N CYS A 37 -9.45 -12.69 2.92
CA CYS A 37 -8.54 -13.70 2.39
C CYS A 37 -9.17 -15.09 2.60
N LEU A 38 -9.13 -15.91 1.56
CA LEU A 38 -9.56 -17.31 1.67
C LEU A 38 -8.42 -18.13 2.27
N LEU A 39 -8.71 -18.82 3.39
CA LEU A 39 -7.73 -19.65 4.08
C LEU A 39 -7.85 -21.11 3.67
N ASP A 40 -6.71 -21.77 3.50
CA ASP A 40 -6.61 -23.20 3.27
C ASP A 40 -6.21 -23.93 4.56
N LEU A 41 -7.18 -24.57 5.21
CA LEU A 41 -7.01 -25.17 6.54
C LEU A 41 -6.68 -26.67 6.51
N ARG A 42 -6.32 -27.23 5.35
CA ARG A 42 -6.06 -28.68 5.20
C ARG A 42 -4.97 -29.22 6.13
N PHE A 43 -4.00 -28.38 6.51
CA PHE A 43 -2.83 -28.78 7.30
C PHE A 43 -2.73 -28.07 8.65
N PHE A 44 -3.82 -27.49 9.15
CA PHE A 44 -3.82 -26.80 10.44
C PHE A 44 -3.25 -27.70 11.56
N PRO A 45 -2.34 -27.20 12.44
CA PRO A 45 -1.86 -25.81 12.58
C PRO A 45 -0.56 -25.49 11.81
N PHE A 46 -0.12 -26.37 10.90
CA PHE A 46 1.12 -26.23 10.12
C PHE A 46 0.82 -25.86 8.66
N ASP A 47 -0.11 -24.94 8.49
CA ASP A 47 -0.61 -24.46 7.22
C ASP A 47 0.17 -23.23 6.71
N VAL A 48 0.11 -23.02 5.39
CA VAL A 48 0.66 -21.84 4.73
C VAL A 48 -0.48 -21.12 4.04
N GLN A 49 -0.57 -19.81 4.26
CA GLN A 49 -1.64 -18.97 3.72
C GLN A 49 -1.12 -18.02 2.65
N VAL A 50 -1.87 -17.91 1.54
CA VAL A 50 -1.57 -16.99 0.44
C VAL A 50 -2.70 -15.98 0.33
N CYS A 51 -2.41 -14.76 0.75
CA CYS A 51 -3.37 -13.66 0.77
C CYS A 51 -3.02 -12.60 -0.28
N THR A 52 -4.04 -12.11 -0.99
CA THR A 52 -3.88 -11.07 -2.03
C THR A 52 -4.63 -9.82 -1.65
N MET A 53 -3.95 -8.68 -1.70
CA MET A 53 -4.54 -7.35 -1.57
C MET A 53 -4.60 -6.72 -2.97
N THR A 54 -5.76 -6.16 -3.32
CA THR A 54 -5.94 -5.47 -4.60
C THR A 54 -6.19 -3.99 -4.34
N PHE A 55 -5.35 -3.14 -4.91
CA PHE A 55 -5.49 -1.69 -4.85
C PHE A 55 -5.88 -1.17 -6.23
N SER A 56 -6.93 -0.34 -6.29
CA SER A 56 -7.41 0.26 -7.52
C SER A 56 -8.14 1.57 -7.21
N SER A 57 -8.27 2.41 -8.23
CA SER A 57 -9.22 3.50 -8.20
C SER A 57 -10.65 2.93 -8.17
N TRP A 58 -11.53 3.61 -7.43
CA TRP A 58 -12.95 3.32 -7.45
C TRP A 58 -13.67 3.96 -8.64
N THR A 59 -13.21 5.15 -9.06
CA THR A 59 -13.92 6.00 -10.02
C THR A 59 -13.27 6.09 -11.39
N TYR A 60 -11.99 5.71 -11.51
CA TYR A 60 -11.23 5.83 -12.74
C TYR A 60 -10.76 4.47 -13.22
N ASP A 61 -10.77 4.30 -14.55
CA ASP A 61 -10.11 3.20 -15.22
C ASP A 61 -8.65 3.57 -15.57
N GLN A 62 -7.96 2.68 -16.29
CA GLN A 62 -6.57 2.88 -16.68
C GLN A 62 -6.35 4.13 -17.56
N LYS A 63 -7.35 4.53 -18.36
CA LYS A 63 -7.24 5.74 -19.20
C LYS A 63 -7.22 7.01 -18.33
N GLY A 64 -7.87 6.96 -17.17
CA GLY A 64 -7.85 8.04 -16.18
C GLY A 64 -6.60 8.01 -15.30
N ILE A 65 -6.27 6.85 -14.73
CA ILE A 65 -5.12 6.67 -13.83
C ILE A 65 -4.39 5.37 -14.18
N ASP A 66 -3.10 5.48 -14.50
CA ASP A 66 -2.22 4.34 -14.76
C ASP A 66 -1.30 4.12 -13.55
N TYR A 67 -1.44 2.97 -12.90
CA TYR A 67 -0.71 2.63 -11.67
C TYR A 67 0.51 1.79 -11.97
N PHE A 68 1.65 2.16 -11.38
CA PHE A 68 2.88 1.39 -11.44
C PHE A 68 3.40 1.10 -10.03
N PRO A 69 3.75 -0.16 -9.71
CA PRO A 69 4.40 -0.45 -8.44
C PRO A 69 5.78 0.21 -8.43
N TYR A 70 6.13 0.84 -7.30
CA TYR A 70 7.48 1.36 -7.12
C TYR A 70 8.54 0.25 -7.04
N SER A 71 8.14 -0.94 -6.57
CA SER A 71 8.99 -2.12 -6.38
C SER A 71 8.15 -3.38 -6.54
N GLU A 72 8.77 -4.46 -7.06
CA GLU A 72 8.20 -5.82 -7.18
C GLU A 72 8.06 -6.58 -5.85
N LYS A 73 8.40 -5.93 -4.73
CA LYS A 73 8.28 -6.48 -3.39
C LYS A 73 7.80 -5.40 -2.44
N ILE A 74 6.96 -5.81 -1.49
CA ILE A 74 6.54 -4.98 -0.35
C ILE A 74 7.75 -4.75 0.57
N GLY A 75 7.99 -3.50 0.95
CA GLY A 75 9.04 -3.13 1.88
C GLY A 75 8.73 -3.58 3.31
N THR A 76 9.61 -4.36 3.91
CA THR A 76 9.47 -4.91 5.27
C THR A 76 10.48 -4.34 6.27
N SER A 77 11.16 -3.24 5.94
CA SER A 77 12.22 -2.66 6.80
C SER A 77 11.74 -2.26 8.19
N ASN A 78 10.48 -1.83 8.32
CA ASN A 78 9.84 -1.43 9.58
C ASN A 78 8.75 -2.43 10.01
N TYR A 79 8.82 -3.68 9.53
CA TYR A 79 7.88 -4.72 9.92
C TYR A 79 8.12 -5.15 11.36
N LEU A 80 7.05 -5.18 12.16
CA LEU A 80 7.05 -5.78 13.49
C LEU A 80 6.57 -7.23 13.35
N GLU A 81 7.38 -8.17 13.84
CA GLU A 81 7.09 -9.59 13.77
C GLU A 81 5.80 -9.95 14.54
N ASN A 82 5.01 -10.86 13.97
CA ASN A 82 3.78 -11.35 14.59
C ASN A 82 4.04 -12.67 15.33
N GLU A 83 3.41 -12.84 16.49
CA GLU A 83 3.61 -14.03 17.33
C GLU A 83 2.98 -15.32 16.79
N GLY A 84 2.03 -15.22 15.85
CA GLY A 84 1.31 -16.37 15.28
C GLY A 84 1.58 -16.64 13.80
N TRP A 85 2.18 -15.69 13.07
CA TRP A 85 2.36 -15.76 11.62
C TRP A 85 3.73 -15.24 11.21
N TYR A 86 4.39 -15.95 10.29
CA TYR A 86 5.65 -15.54 9.69
C TYR A 86 5.44 -15.19 8.21
N ILE A 87 6.06 -14.08 7.77
CA ILE A 87 6.04 -13.70 6.35
C ILE A 87 7.09 -14.52 5.60
N LEU A 88 6.64 -15.45 4.76
CA LEU A 88 7.53 -16.23 3.89
C LEU A 88 8.01 -15.46 2.65
N LYS A 89 7.08 -14.74 2.00
CA LYS A 89 7.33 -14.06 0.73
C LYS A 89 6.33 -12.94 0.50
N THR A 90 6.80 -11.83 -0.08
CA THR A 90 5.97 -10.78 -0.65
C THR A 90 6.20 -10.69 -2.15
N LYS A 91 5.19 -10.22 -2.88
CA LYS A 91 5.21 -9.84 -4.28
C LYS A 91 4.70 -8.40 -4.38
#